data_AF-A0A1M7SEU0-F1
#
_entry.id   AF-A0A1M7SEU0-F1
#
_cell.length_a   1.000
_cell.length_b   1.000
_cell.length_c   1.000
_cell.angle_alpha   90.00
_cell.angle_beta   90.00
_cell.angle_gamma   90.00
#
_symmetry.space_group_name_H-M   'P 1'
#
loop_
_entity.id
_entity.type
_entity.pdbx_description
1 polymer ?
#
loop_
_entity_poly.entity_id
_entity_poly.type
_entity_poly.pdbx_seq_one_letter_code
_entity_poly.pdbx_strand_id
1 'polypeptide(L)'
;MPFYYVMELDVSEQRASYTLKNEELMKLVSEKGCELKYDNGALVLKFPENEDLDEEVMVAVLEVLRNPVNAKEYIFENGDKIEIFSGRLDPLHPLGQTKEEIKERTIESLEEEEEEIKPPYEELLDDIEEEVEEE
;
A
#
# COMPACT_ATOMS: atom_id res chain seq x y z
N MET A 1 7.59 15.81 -0.25
CA MET A 1 7.59 15.28 -1.63
C MET A 1 6.13 15.01 -1.98
N PRO A 2 5.69 15.25 -3.23
CA PRO A 2 4.32 14.95 -3.60
C PRO A 2 4.10 13.44 -3.64
N PHE A 3 3.07 12.98 -2.93
CA PHE A 3 2.56 11.62 -3.01
C PHE A 3 1.07 11.64 -3.31
N TYR A 4 0.52 10.57 -3.88
CA TYR A 4 -0.93 10.39 -3.98
C TYR A 4 -1.31 8.92 -3.88
N TYR A 5 -2.51 8.68 -3.37
CA TYR A 5 -3.06 7.34 -3.24
C TYR A 5 -3.96 6.98 -4.43
N VAL A 6 -3.91 5.70 -4.81
CA VAL A 6 -4.79 5.11 -5.81
C VAL A 6 -5.34 3.81 -5.26
N MET A 7 -6.66 3.65 -5.34
CA MET A 7 -7.35 2.42 -4.99
C MET A 7 -8.00 1.81 -6.22
N GLU A 8 -7.72 0.54 -6.48
CA GLU A 8 -8.32 -0.26 -7.54
C GLU A 8 -9.29 -1.27 -6.91
N LEU A 9 -10.55 -1.23 -7.32
CA LEU A 9 -11.62 -2.12 -6.84
C LEU A 9 -12.06 -3.03 -7.98
N ASP A 10 -11.81 -4.32 -7.86
CA ASP A 10 -12.20 -5.33 -8.86
C ASP A 10 -13.72 -5.52 -8.86
N VAL A 11 -14.37 -5.01 -9.91
CA VAL A 11 -15.82 -5.00 -10.04
C VAL A 11 -16.26 -5.28 -11.48
N SER A 12 -17.41 -5.92 -11.62
CA SER A 12 -18.01 -6.10 -12.94
C SER A 12 -18.40 -4.76 -13.57
N GLU A 13 -18.30 -4.67 -14.89
CA GLU A 13 -18.63 -3.47 -15.67
C GLU A 13 -20.04 -2.93 -15.36
N GLN A 14 -21.01 -3.82 -15.17
CA GLN A 14 -22.39 -3.43 -14.81
C GLN A 14 -22.44 -2.69 -13.47
N ARG A 15 -21.67 -3.14 -12.49
CA ARG A 15 -21.59 -2.52 -11.17
C ARG A 15 -20.81 -1.23 -11.22
N ALA A 16 -19.68 -1.21 -11.91
CA ALA A 16 -18.92 0.01 -12.14
C ALA A 16 -19.79 1.09 -12.78
N SER A 17 -20.57 0.73 -13.81
CA SER A 17 -21.51 1.66 -14.45
C SER A 17 -22.60 2.15 -13.50
N TYR A 18 -23.09 1.30 -12.61
CA TYR A 18 -24.06 1.71 -11.58
C TYR A 18 -23.45 2.70 -10.58
N THR A 19 -22.24 2.40 -10.09
CA THR A 19 -21.51 3.25 -9.14
C THR A 19 -21.20 4.62 -9.75
N LEU A 20 -20.72 4.66 -11.00
CA LEU A 20 -20.42 5.90 -11.72
C LEU A 20 -21.67 6.74 -12.06
N LYS A 21 -22.86 6.13 -12.05
CA LYS A 21 -24.14 6.84 -12.26
C LYS A 21 -24.75 7.35 -10.96
N ASN A 22 -24.15 7.07 -9.80
CA ASN A 22 -24.65 7.55 -8.53
C ASN A 22 -24.27 9.03 -8.34
N GLU A 23 -25.26 9.92 -8.41
CA GLU A 23 -25.05 11.37 -8.32
C GLU A 23 -24.54 11.82 -6.94
N GLU A 24 -24.92 11.14 -5.85
CA GLU A 24 -24.48 11.48 -4.49
C GLU A 24 -23.01 11.14 -4.31
N LEU A 25 -22.59 9.95 -4.78
CA LEU A 25 -21.19 9.54 -4.76
C LEU A 25 -20.32 10.45 -5.62
N MET A 26 -20.75 10.76 -6.84
CA MET A 26 -19.97 11.62 -7.74
C MET A 26 -19.82 13.04 -7.21
N LYS A 27 -20.83 13.56 -6.47
CA LYS A 27 -20.71 14.83 -5.75
C LYS A 27 -19.66 14.76 -4.65
N LEU A 28 -19.73 13.75 -3.78
CA LEU A 28 -18.76 13.56 -2.69
C LEU A 28 -17.33 13.45 -3.22
N VAL A 29 -17.13 12.61 -4.25
CA VAL A 29 -15.84 12.42 -4.94
C VAL A 29 -15.33 13.76 -5.49
N SER A 30 -16.19 14.56 -6.11
CA SER A 30 -15.81 15.87 -6.67
C SER A 30 -15.52 16.91 -5.57
N GLU A 31 -16.28 16.91 -4.47
CA GLU A 31 -16.09 17.82 -3.33
C GLU A 31 -14.76 17.56 -2.62
N LYS A 32 -14.35 16.29 -2.54
CA LYS A 32 -13.07 15.85 -1.97
C LYS A 32 -11.93 15.85 -2.98
N GLY A 33 -12.13 16.36 -4.20
CA GLY A 33 -11.09 16.42 -5.23
C GLY A 33 -10.56 15.06 -5.71
N CYS A 34 -11.31 13.98 -5.46
CA CYS A 34 -10.98 12.64 -5.90
C CYS A 34 -11.42 12.40 -7.35
N GLU A 35 -10.79 11.46 -8.04
CA GLU A 35 -11.20 11.01 -9.37
C GLU A 35 -11.64 9.54 -9.32
N LEU A 36 -12.87 9.25 -9.72
CA LEU A 36 -13.39 7.89 -9.84
C LEU A 36 -13.60 7.53 -11.32
N LYS A 37 -12.95 6.46 -11.78
CA LYS A 37 -13.00 5.98 -13.17
C LYS A 37 -13.12 4.46 -13.20
N TYR A 38 -13.59 3.91 -14.31
CA TYR A 38 -13.54 2.47 -14.56
C TYR A 38 -12.51 2.20 -15.65
N ASP A 39 -11.51 1.38 -15.35
CA ASP A 39 -10.44 1.01 -16.28
C ASP A 39 -10.03 -0.44 -16.08
N ASN A 40 -9.75 -1.14 -17.18
CA ASN A 40 -9.21 -2.51 -17.18
C ASN A 40 -9.92 -3.53 -16.26
N GLY A 41 -11.24 -3.41 -16.08
CA GLY A 41 -12.00 -4.33 -15.22
C GLY A 41 -12.12 -3.90 -13.76
N ALA A 42 -11.54 -2.76 -13.37
CA ALA A 42 -11.56 -2.26 -12.00
C ALA A 42 -12.07 -0.80 -11.93
N LEU A 43 -12.73 -0.45 -10.81
CA LEU A 43 -12.98 0.93 -10.43
C LEU A 43 -11.70 1.50 -9.82
N VAL A 44 -11.13 2.51 -10.47
CA VAL A 44 -9.93 3.20 -10.04
C VAL A 44 -10.35 4.52 -9.37
N LEU A 45 -10.05 4.66 -8.09
CA LEU A 45 -10.23 5.86 -7.30
C LEU A 45 -8.86 6.49 -7.03
N LYS A 46 -8.65 7.70 -7.51
CA LYS A 46 -7.44 8.49 -7.27
C LYS A 46 -7.74 9.60 -6.27
N PHE A 47 -6.94 9.68 -5.22
CA PHE A 47 -7.04 10.72 -4.20
C PHE A 47 -6.17 11.95 -4.55
N PRO A 48 -6.47 13.13 -3.98
CA PRO A 48 -5.65 14.33 -4.16
C PRO A 48 -4.20 14.13 -3.67
N GLU A 49 -3.29 14.94 -4.22
CA GLU A 49 -1.87 14.87 -3.88
C GLU A 49 -1.60 15.45 -2.49
N ASN A 50 -0.72 14.80 -1.73
CA ASN A 50 -0.34 15.15 -0.35
C ASN A 50 -1.48 15.05 0.68
N GLU A 51 -2.55 14.33 0.34
CA GLU A 51 -3.65 14.05 1.25
C GLU A 51 -3.71 12.55 1.55
N ASP A 52 -4.13 12.22 2.77
CA ASP A 52 -4.38 10.85 3.17
C ASP A 52 -5.66 10.32 2.51
N LEU A 53 -5.85 8.99 2.56
CA LEU A 53 -7.09 8.37 2.12
C LEU A 53 -8.29 8.96 2.86
N ASP A 54 -9.29 9.38 2.10
CA ASP A 54 -10.55 9.84 2.68
C ASP A 54 -11.47 8.65 2.97
N GLU A 55 -11.63 8.33 4.26
CA GLU A 55 -12.49 7.24 4.73
C GLU A 55 -13.94 7.42 4.30
N GLU A 56 -14.45 8.66 4.25
CA GLU A 56 -15.84 8.93 3.86
C GLU A 56 -16.06 8.53 2.40
N VAL A 57 -15.12 8.86 1.52
CA VAL A 57 -15.17 8.47 0.11
C VAL A 57 -15.09 6.95 -0.04
N MET A 58 -14.17 6.29 0.68
CA MET A 58 -14.03 4.84 0.62
C MET A 58 -15.30 4.11 1.08
N VAL A 59 -15.87 4.53 2.21
CA VAL A 59 -17.12 3.96 2.74
C VAL A 59 -18.26 4.19 1.76
N ALA A 60 -18.41 5.39 1.22
CA ALA A 60 -19.47 5.70 0.25
C ALA A 60 -19.35 4.83 -1.02
N VAL A 61 -18.14 4.61 -1.54
CA VAL A 61 -17.94 3.73 -2.70
C VAL A 61 -18.35 2.29 -2.37
N LEU A 62 -17.92 1.76 -1.21
CA LEU A 62 -18.25 0.40 -0.78
C LEU A 62 -19.75 0.21 -0.51
N GLU A 63 -20.41 1.21 0.08
CA GLU A 63 -21.85 1.22 0.31
C GLU A 63 -22.65 1.14 -1.00
N VAL A 64 -22.21 1.86 -2.03
CA VAL A 64 -22.87 1.82 -3.35
C VAL A 64 -22.66 0.47 -4.04
N LEU A 65 -21.50 -0.15 -3.84
CA LEU A 65 -21.18 -1.46 -4.40
C LEU A 65 -21.99 -2.60 -3.74
N ARG A 66 -22.39 -2.45 -2.47
CA ARG A 66 -23.23 -3.37 -1.68
C ARG A 66 -22.74 -4.82 -1.57
N ASN A 67 -21.54 -5.10 -2.08
CA ASN A 67 -20.94 -6.41 -2.13
C ASN A 67 -19.45 -6.32 -1.77
N PRO A 68 -18.88 -7.39 -1.20
CA PRO A 68 -17.44 -7.49 -1.07
C PRO A 68 -16.75 -7.43 -2.42
N VAL A 69 -15.66 -6.67 -2.49
CA VAL A 69 -14.84 -6.49 -3.68
C VAL A 69 -13.37 -6.70 -3.32
N ASN A 70 -12.59 -7.21 -4.26
CA ASN A 70 -11.14 -7.23 -4.07
C ASN A 70 -10.63 -5.81 -4.31
N ALA A 71 -9.84 -5.29 -3.39
CA ALA A 71 -9.25 -3.98 -3.48
C ALA A 71 -7.73 -4.10 -3.47
N LYS A 72 -7.10 -3.20 -4.22
CA LYS A 72 -5.68 -2.94 -4.14
C LYS A 72 -5.47 -1.48 -3.93
N GLU A 73 -4.51 -1.14 -3.11
CA GLU A 73 -4.17 0.23 -2.80
C GLU A 73 -2.70 0.46 -3.06
N TYR A 74 -2.41 1.59 -3.68
CA TYR A 74 -1.07 1.98 -4.08
C TYR A 74 -0.82 3.42 -3.64
N ILE A 75 0.39 3.67 -3.17
CA ILE A 75 0.93 5.01 -3.03
C ILE A 75 1.91 5.26 -4.18
N PHE A 76 1.77 6.41 -4.81
CA PHE A 76 2.73 6.90 -5.78
C PHE A 76 3.56 8.00 -5.12
N GLU A 77 4.85 7.75 -4.93
CA GLU A 77 5.80 8.71 -4.36
C GLU A 77 7.03 8.77 -5.26
N ASN A 78 7.46 9.97 -5.66
CA ASN A 78 8.66 10.18 -6.50
C ASN A 78 8.72 9.38 -7.83
N GLY A 79 7.57 8.92 -8.34
CA GLY A 79 7.48 8.12 -9.57
C GLY A 79 7.50 6.60 -9.33
N ASP A 80 7.72 6.17 -8.09
CA ASP A 80 7.59 4.79 -7.67
C ASP A 80 6.14 4.45 -7.33
N LYS A 81 5.68 3.29 -7.79
CA LYS A 81 4.38 2.73 -7.44
C LYS A 81 4.59 1.68 -6.35
N ILE A 82 4.12 1.95 -5.15
CA ILE A 82 4.26 1.07 -3.99
C ILE A 82 2.86 0.52 -3.65
N GLU A 83 2.68 -0.79 -3.70
CA GLU A 83 1.44 -1.45 -3.23
C GLU A 83 1.47 -1.53 -1.70
N ILE A 84 0.45 -0.95 -1.06
CA ILE A 84 0.32 -0.87 0.40
C ILE A 84 -0.76 -1.79 0.93
N PHE A 85 -1.74 -2.14 0.10
CA PHE A 85 -2.78 -3.08 0.45
C PHE A 85 -3.21 -3.92 -0.75
N SER A 86 -3.43 -5.20 -0.50
CA SER A 86 -4.18 -6.07 -1.41
C SER A 86 -5.03 -7.01 -0.57
N GLY A 87 -6.34 -6.97 -0.75
CA GLY A 87 -7.26 -7.74 0.08
C GLY A 87 -8.70 -7.61 -0.38
N ARG A 88 -9.61 -8.14 0.44
CA ARG A 88 -11.05 -8.09 0.17
C ARG A 88 -11.70 -7.08 1.11
N LEU A 89 -12.33 -6.04 0.54
CA LEU A 89 -13.08 -5.05 1.29
C LEU A 89 -14.55 -5.42 1.30
N ASP A 90 -15.14 -5.48 2.49
CA ASP A 90 -16.55 -5.79 2.70
C ASP A 90 -17.33 -4.51 3.07
N PRO A 91 -18.50 -4.21 2.47
CA PRO A 91 -19.26 -2.99 2.81
C PRO A 91 -19.76 -2.95 4.26
N LEU A 92 -19.98 -4.11 4.88
CA LEU A 92 -20.39 -4.23 6.29
C LEU A 92 -19.22 -4.08 7.27
N HIS A 93 -18.00 -4.26 6.76
CA HIS A 93 -16.75 -4.05 7.48
C HIS A 93 -15.74 -3.46 6.50
N PRO A 94 -15.81 -2.14 6.22
CA PRO A 94 -14.90 -1.49 5.26
C PRO A 94 -13.42 -1.65 5.66
N LEU A 95 -13.17 -1.96 6.94
CA LEU A 95 -11.87 -2.31 7.52
C LEU A 95 -11.75 -3.82 7.89
N GLY A 96 -12.57 -4.67 7.27
CA GLY A 96 -12.90 -6.02 7.72
C GLY A 96 -11.78 -7.04 7.66
N GLN A 97 -11.04 -7.15 8.76
CA GLN A 97 -10.28 -8.32 9.22
C GLN A 97 -9.55 -9.12 8.13
N THR A 98 -8.55 -8.54 7.49
CA THR A 98 -7.47 -9.34 6.92
C THR A 98 -6.23 -9.21 7.81
N LYS A 99 -6.17 -10.08 8.82
CA LYS A 99 -4.89 -10.64 9.28
C LYS A 99 -4.37 -11.59 8.18
N GLU A 100 -4.20 -11.10 6.95
CA GLU A 100 -3.23 -11.70 6.04
C GLU A 100 -1.97 -10.89 6.22
N GLU A 101 -0.95 -11.60 6.70
CA GLU A 101 0.41 -11.15 6.91
C GLU A 101 0.77 -10.02 5.94
N ILE A 102 1.00 -8.85 6.53
CA ILE A 102 1.94 -7.88 5.98
C ILE A 102 3.18 -8.73 5.70
N LYS A 103 3.41 -9.09 4.43
CA LYS A 103 4.76 -9.44 4.01
C LYS A 103 5.53 -8.15 4.18
N GLU A 104 6.07 -7.98 5.38
CA GLU A 104 7.31 -7.25 5.61
C GLU A 104 8.34 -7.87 4.65
N ARG A 105 8.33 -7.41 3.39
CA ARG A 105 9.36 -7.73 2.42
C ARG A 105 9.84 -6.41 1.84
N THR A 106 11.04 -6.06 2.33
CA THR A 106 12.09 -5.39 1.59
C THR A 106 11.78 -3.98 1.11
N ILE A 107 11.91 -3.04 2.05
CA ILE A 107 12.70 -1.84 1.77
C ILE A 107 14.14 -2.35 1.62
N GLU A 108 14.49 -2.90 0.45
CA GLU A 108 15.88 -2.82 0.00
C GLU A 108 16.04 -1.37 -0.44
N SER A 109 16.46 -0.54 0.51
CA SER A 109 17.05 0.75 0.23
C SER A 109 18.00 0.57 -0.94
N LEU A 110 17.76 1.34 -2.00
CA LEU A 110 18.85 1.88 -2.79
C LEU A 110 19.82 2.56 -1.83
N GLU A 111 20.87 1.87 -1.39
CA GLU A 111 22.13 2.50 -1.06
C GLU A 111 23.18 1.90 -2.00
N GLU A 112 23.74 2.82 -2.77
CA GLU A 112 24.72 2.64 -3.82
C GLU A 112 25.99 1.95 -3.32
N GLU A 113 26.68 1.35 -4.29
CA GLU A 113 28.07 0.89 -4.30
C GLU A 113 28.98 1.55 -3.25
N GLU A 114 29.66 0.75 -2.41
CA GLU A 114 31.11 0.90 -2.21
C GLU A 114 31.73 -0.42 -1.71
N GLU A 115 32.66 -0.94 -2.50
CA GLU A 115 33.60 -2.00 -2.14
C GLU A 115 34.43 -1.59 -0.91
N GLU A 116 34.45 -2.37 0.17
CA GLU A 116 35.67 -2.48 1.00
C GLU A 116 35.83 -3.88 1.58
N ILE A 117 36.88 -4.54 1.09
CA ILE A 117 37.37 -5.87 1.41
C ILE A 117 37.93 -5.87 2.84
N LYS A 118 37.47 -6.78 3.72
CA LYS A 118 38.23 -7.19 4.92
C LYS A 118 38.22 -8.72 5.10
N PRO A 119 39.38 -9.33 5.43
CA PRO A 119 39.57 -10.78 5.44
C PRO A 119 38.85 -11.49 6.61
N PRO A 120 38.67 -12.82 6.54
CA PRO A 120 37.93 -13.59 7.53
C PRO A 120 38.58 -13.56 8.92
N TYR A 121 37.73 -13.45 9.94
CA TYR A 121 38.00 -13.40 11.39
C TYR A 121 38.76 -14.59 12.00
N GLU A 122 39.25 -15.54 11.19
CA GLU A 122 39.91 -16.77 11.68
C GLU A 122 41.32 -16.53 12.24
N GLU A 123 41.96 -15.40 11.98
CA GLU A 123 43.28 -15.05 12.57
C GLU A 123 43.21 -14.48 14.00
N LEU A 124 42.02 -14.14 14.54
CA LEU A 124 41.89 -13.46 15.84
C LEU A 124 41.73 -14.39 17.05
N LEU A 125 41.68 -15.71 16.85
CA LEU A 125 41.40 -16.69 17.91
C LEU A 125 42.63 -17.50 18.38
N ASP A 126 43.76 -17.39 17.70
CA ASP A 126 44.99 -18.11 18.06
C ASP A 126 45.90 -17.34 19.05
N ASP A 127 45.54 -16.11 19.44
CA ASP A 127 46.38 -15.23 20.28
C ASP A 127 45.88 -15.10 21.75
N ILE A 128 45.05 -16.05 22.21
CA ILE A 128 44.69 -16.16 23.64
C ILE A 128 45.29 -17.44 24.21
N GLU A 129 46.58 -17.65 23.96
CA GLU A 129 47.45 -18.53 24.75
C GLU A 129 48.04 -17.74 25.94
N GLU A 130 48.01 -18.38 27.11
CA GLU A 130 48.93 -18.24 28.24
C GLU A 130 49.18 -16.85 28.89
N GLU A 131 48.79 -16.71 30.16
CA GLU A 131 49.71 -16.63 31.33
C GLU A 131 48.95 -16.16 32.60
N VAL A 132 48.62 -17.08 33.51
CA VAL A 132 49.11 -17.27 34.90
C VAL A 132 49.17 -16.06 35.86
N GLU A 133 48.40 -16.19 36.94
CA GLU A 133 48.70 -15.99 38.38
C GLU A 133 49.22 -14.66 39.02
N GLU A 134 48.70 -14.48 40.26
CA GLU A 134 49.25 -13.82 41.46
C GLU A 134 49.23 -12.27 41.61
N GLU A 135 48.40 -11.77 42.54
CA GLU A 135 48.80 -11.36 43.92
C GLU A 135 47.58 -11.18 44.85
#